data_AF-A0A7Y2GPH5-F1
#
_entry.id   AF-A0A7Y2GPH5-F1
#
_cell.length_a   1.000
_cell.length_b   1.000
_cell.length_c   1.000
_cell.angle_alpha   90.00
_cell.angle_beta   90.00
_cell.angle_gamma   90.00
#
_symmetry.space_group_name_H-M   'P 1'
#
loop_
_entity.id
_entity.type
_entity.pdbx_description
1 polymer ?
#
loop_
_entity_poly.entity_id
_entity_poly.type
_entity_poly.pdbx_seq_one_letter_code
_entity_poly.pdbx_strand_id
1 'polypeptide(L)' 'MAQITDFANEHRMVSDLFDWPKSEGEWEQYRLTDEQVAHFHDQGYVSGIKLLNDRQIEV' A
#
# COMPACT_ATOMS: atom_id res chain seq x y z
N MET A 1 -31.75 11.34 10.55
CA MET A 1 -31.02 10.39 9.68
C MET A 1 -29.56 10.80 9.73
N ALA A 2 -28.64 9.88 10.00
CA ALA A 2 -27.22 10.21 9.97
C ALA A 2 -26.84 10.57 8.53
N GLN A 3 -26.19 11.72 8.35
CA GLN A 3 -25.67 12.13 7.05
C GLN A 3 -24.55 11.17 6.67
N ILE A 4 -24.70 10.46 5.56
CA ILE A 4 -23.65 9.59 5.02
C ILE A 4 -22.52 10.50 4.54
N THR A 5 -21.34 10.37 5.14
CA THR A 5 -20.16 11.13 4.75
C THR A 5 -19.58 10.56 3.45
N ASP A 6 -19.38 11.42 2.46
CA ASP A 6 -18.71 11.05 1.21
C ASP A 6 -17.18 11.08 1.40
N PHE A 7 -16.54 9.91 1.26
CA PHE A 7 -15.09 9.75 1.37
C PHE A 7 -14.30 10.42 0.23
N ALA A 8 -14.95 10.85 -0.87
CA ALA A 8 -14.29 11.71 -1.86
C ALA A 8 -13.80 13.03 -1.25
N ASN A 9 -14.37 13.49 -0.13
CA ASN A 9 -13.93 14.69 0.58
C ASN A 9 -12.83 14.41 1.62
N GLU A 10 -12.50 13.13 1.88
CA GLU A 10 -11.55 12.71 2.91
C GLU A 10 -10.19 12.36 2.31
N HIS A 11 -9.25 13.30 2.39
CA HIS A 11 -7.88 13.16 1.85
C HIS A 11 -6.90 12.57 2.88
N ARG A 12 -7.39 11.73 3.80
CA ARG A 12 -6.61 11.11 4.87
C ARG A 12 -7.07 9.67 5.12
N MET A 13 -6.25 8.90 5.82
CA MET A 13 -6.63 7.58 6.28
C MET A 13 -7.87 7.67 7.19
N VAL A 14 -8.86 6.83 6.92
CA VAL A 14 -10.13 6.78 7.66
C VAL A 14 -10.14 5.72 8.77
N SER A 15 -9.07 4.91 8.86
CA SER A 15 -8.87 3.85 9.84
C SER A 15 -7.38 3.64 10.13
N ASP A 16 -7.09 2.75 11.07
CA ASP A 16 -5.77 2.30 11.51
C ASP A 16 -5.35 0.96 10.85
N LEU A 17 -5.97 0.60 9.72
CA LEU A 17 -5.66 -0.62 8.96
C LEU A 17 -4.27 -0.56 8.30
N PHE A 18 -3.80 0.65 7.99
CA PHE A 18 -2.49 0.92 7.41
C PHE A 18 -1.70 1.82 8.34
N ASP A 19 -0.48 1.41 8.64
CA ASP A 19 0.47 2.24 9.39
C ASP A 19 1.22 3.13 8.41
N TRP A 20 1.17 4.45 8.64
CA TRP A 20 1.96 5.39 7.87
C TRP A 20 3.42 5.36 8.33
N PRO A 21 4.39 5.10 7.42
CA PRO A 21 5.79 5.04 7.80
C PRO A 21 6.28 6.36 8.39
N LYS A 22 6.95 6.29 9.54
CA LYS A 22 7.48 7.45 10.29
C LYS A 22 8.99 7.60 10.16
N SER A 23 9.66 6.59 9.60
CA SER A 23 11.11 6.57 9.40
C SER A 23 11.46 6.10 8.00
N GLU A 24 12.65 6.47 7.52
CA GLU A 24 13.17 6.01 6.22
C GLU A 24 13.22 4.49 6.12
N GLY A 25 13.65 3.80 7.18
CA GLY A 25 13.72 2.34 7.22
C GLY A 25 12.36 1.65 7.10
N GLU A 26 11.28 2.29 7.55
CA GLU A 26 9.92 1.75 7.37
C GLU A 26 9.44 1.84 5.93
N TRP A 27 10.00 2.72 5.10
CA TRP A 27 9.67 2.80 3.67
C TRP A 27 10.30 1.67 2.86
N GLU A 28 11.39 1.08 3.33
CA GLU A 28 12.11 0.02 2.62
C GLU A 28 11.24 -1.22 2.33
N GLN A 29 10.24 -1.50 3.18
CA GLN A 29 9.31 -2.62 2.97
C GLN A 29 8.47 -2.47 1.67
N TYR A 30 8.31 -1.24 1.18
CA TYR A 30 7.57 -0.92 -0.05
C TYR A 30 8.49 -0.73 -1.25
N ARG A 31 9.80 -0.74 -1.06
CA ARG A 31 10.78 -0.53 -2.14
C ARG A 31 10.87 -1.79 -3.00
N LEU A 32 10.70 -1.63 -4.31
CA LEU A 32 10.98 -2.69 -5.27
C LEU A 32 12.49 -2.99 -5.29
N THR A 33 12.85 -4.27 -5.43
CA THR A 33 14.25 -4.65 -5.65
C THR A 33 14.68 -4.26 -7.04
N ASP A 34 15.99 -4.09 -7.24
CA ASP A 34 16.54 -3.72 -8.55
C ASP A 34 16.22 -4.80 -9.61
N GLU A 35 16.12 -6.06 -9.20
CA GLU A 35 15.67 -7.17 -10.05
C GLU A 35 14.21 -7.03 -10.48
N GLN A 36 13.30 -6.66 -9.57
CA GLN A 36 11.90 -6.41 -9.88
C GLN A 36 11.72 -5.24 -10.86
N VAL A 37 12.52 -4.19 -10.69
CA VAL A 37 12.55 -3.05 -11.62
C VAL A 37 13.07 -3.48 -13.00
N ALA A 38 14.15 -4.24 -13.06
CA ALA A 38 14.67 -4.78 -14.32
C ALA A 38 13.64 -5.68 -15.03
N HIS A 39 12.96 -6.56 -14.27
CA HIS A 39 11.90 -7.41 -14.79
C HIS A 39 10.73 -6.58 -15.36
N PHE A 40 10.34 -5.49 -14.68
CA PHE A 40 9.32 -4.58 -15.21
C PHE A 40 9.73 -3.98 -16.55
N HIS A 41 10.97 -3.53 -16.69
CA HIS A 41 11.45 -2.93 -17.93
C HIS A 41 11.48 -3.92 -19.10
N ASP A 42 11.69 -5.21 -18.84
CA ASP A 42 11.77 -6.27 -19.84
C ASP A 42 10.39 -6.86 -20.19
N GLN A 43 9.56 -7.11 -19.18
CA GLN A 43 8.29 -7.84 -19.32
C GLN A 43 7.05 -6.94 -19.26
N GLY A 44 7.18 -5.69 -18.83
CA GLY A 44 6.10 -4.71 -18.71
C GLY A 44 5.19 -4.89 -17.48
N TYR A 45 5.52 -5.81 -16.57
CA TYR A 45 4.80 -6.01 -15.32
C TYR A 45 5.71 -6.55 -14.21
N VAL A 46 5.25 -6.51 -12.96
CA VAL A 46 5.89 -7.20 -11.82
C VAL A 46 4.84 -8.05 -11.12
N SER A 47 5.10 -9.34 -11.00
CA SER A 47 4.24 -10.27 -10.25
C SER A 47 4.81 -10.58 -8.87
N GLY A 48 3.94 -11.01 -7.94
CA GLY A 48 4.37 -11.53 -6.63
C GLY A 48 4.68 -10.45 -5.59
N ILE A 49 4.29 -9.20 -5.80
CA ILE A 49 4.38 -8.15 -4.77
C ILE A 49 3.30 -8.40 -3.71
N LYS A 50 3.72 -8.57 -2.46
CA LYS A 50 2.80 -8.66 -1.31
C LYS A 50 2.17 -7.28 -1.07
N LEU A 51 0.92 -7.11 -1.45
CA LEU A 51 0.19 -5.85 -1.28
C LEU A 51 -0.42 -5.69 0.12
N LEU A 52 -0.89 -6.80 0.70
CA LEU A 52 -1.54 -6.82 2.02
C LEU A 52 -0.84 -7.83 2.91
N ASN A 53 -0.76 -7.50 4.20
CA ASN A 53 -0.39 -8.45 5.24
C ASN A 53 -1.59 -9.26 5.73
N ASP A 54 -1.32 -10.26 6.56
CA ASP A 54 -2.30 -11.25 6.97
C ASP A 54 -3.43 -10.59 7.79
N ARG A 55 -3.09 -9.64 8.68
CA ARG A 55 -4.07 -8.81 9.41
C ARG A 55 -4.97 -8.03 8.46
N GLN A 56 -4.43 -7.48 7.38
CA GLN A 56 -5.22 -6.69 6.42
C GLN A 56 -6.17 -7.53 5.56
N ILE A 57 -5.91 -8.83 5.43
CA ILE A 57 -6.76 -9.77 4.69
C ILE A 57 -7.94 -10.25 5.56
N GLU A 58 -7.78 -10.27 6.88
CA GLU A 58 -8.75 -10.81 7.84
C GLU A 58 -9.89 -9.84 8.23
N VAL A 59 -9.79 -8.55 7.87
CA VAL A 59 -10.73 -7.48 8.28
C VAL A 59 -11.93 -7.36 7.35
#